data_AF-A0A4P8HZY3-F1
#
_entry.id   AF-A0A4P8HZY3-F1
#
_cell.length_a   1.000
_cell.length_b   1.000
_cell.length_c   1.000
_cell.angle_alpha   90.00
_cell.angle_beta   90.00
_cell.angle_gamma   90.00
#
_symmetry.space_group_name_H-M   'P 1'
#
loop_
_entity.id
_entity.type
_entity.pdbx_description
1 polymer ?
#
loop_
_entity_poly.entity_id
_entity_poly.type
_entity_poly.pdbx_seq_one_letter_code
_entity_poly.pdbx_strand_id
1 'polypeptide(L)'
;MEHSEHTEPRAPGLFGSLSGLVKNALRLVLSRLELAVAELSEVRDHLVRLAVLFALSILAAWFAIAFGTATLVFLLWDALGWKILLILAVVFVVIAYLLVKAAMAKIRDGSLALPATMAELKADRDMLL
;
A
#
# COMPACT_ATOMS: atom_id res chain seq x y z
N MET A 1 -65.52 25.86 33.71
CA MET A 1 -64.33 26.72 33.57
C MET A 1 -63.26 26.06 34.42
N GLU A 2 -62.59 25.08 33.81
CA GLU A 2 -61.25 25.22 33.22
C GLU A 2 -60.16 25.18 34.29
N HIS A 3 -59.41 24.08 34.32
CA HIS A 3 -58.00 24.16 33.91
C HIS A 3 -57.46 22.76 33.60
N SER A 4 -57.26 22.51 32.32
CA SER A 4 -56.43 21.45 31.79
C SER A 4 -54.97 21.73 32.14
N GLU A 5 -54.40 20.92 33.05
CA GLU A 5 -52.96 20.83 33.23
C GLU A 5 -52.33 20.28 31.94
N HIS A 6 -51.89 21.17 31.07
CA HIS A 6 -50.94 20.83 30.01
C HIS A 6 -49.58 20.56 30.66
N THR A 7 -49.23 19.29 30.78
CA THR A 7 -47.87 18.86 31.08
C THR A 7 -47.01 19.19 29.85
N GLU A 8 -46.33 20.35 29.89
CA GLU A 8 -45.35 20.71 28.87
C GLU A 8 -44.28 19.61 28.77
N PRO A 9 -43.97 19.10 27.55
CA PRO A 9 -42.86 18.20 27.35
C PRO A 9 -41.57 18.99 27.63
N ARG A 10 -40.91 18.66 28.75
CA ARG A 10 -39.64 19.27 29.16
C ARG A 10 -38.64 19.18 28.01
N ALA A 11 -38.34 20.33 27.41
CA ALA A 11 -37.42 20.46 26.30
C ALA A 11 -36.09 19.75 26.63
N PRO A 12 -35.56 18.89 25.74
CA PRO A 12 -34.29 18.22 25.97
C PRO A 12 -33.21 19.28 26.14
N GLY A 13 -32.59 19.35 27.32
CA GLY A 13 -31.57 20.35 27.62
C GLY A 13 -30.43 20.31 26.60
N LEU A 14 -29.72 21.42 26.44
CA LEU A 14 -28.59 21.59 25.51
C LEU A 14 -27.55 20.46 25.61
N PHE A 15 -27.34 19.90 26.81
CA PHE A 15 -26.51 18.72 27.04
C PHE A 15 -27.04 17.44 26.39
N GLY A 16 -28.36 17.26 26.34
CA GLY A 16 -29.02 16.16 25.63
C GLY A 16 -28.92 16.32 24.11
N SER A 17 -29.00 17.55 23.60
CA SER A 17 -28.73 17.86 22.19
C SER A 17 -27.28 17.54 21.80
N LEU A 18 -26.30 17.99 22.59
CA LEU A 18 -24.88 17.74 22.34
C LEU A 18 -24.53 16.24 22.40
N SER A 19 -25.08 15.51 23.38
CA SER A 19 -24.94 14.05 23.46
C SER A 19 -25.54 13.32 22.26
N GLY A 20 -26.67 13.82 21.74
CA GLY A 20 -27.30 13.33 20.51
C GLY A 20 -26.43 13.58 19.27
N LEU A 21 -25.82 14.76 19.15
CA LEU A 21 -24.91 15.09 18.05
C LEU A 21 -23.65 14.20 18.08
N VAL A 22 -23.04 14.00 19.25
CA VAL A 22 -21.85 13.12 19.39
C VAL A 22 -22.18 11.68 19.03
N LYS A 23 -23.33 11.15 19.47
CA LYS A 23 -23.79 9.80 19.09
C LYS A 23 -23.99 9.66 17.59
N ASN A 24 -24.60 10.66 16.94
CA ASN A 24 -24.79 10.65 15.50
C ASN A 24 -23.47 10.77 14.73
N ALA A 25 -22.55 11.62 15.20
CA ALA A 25 -21.22 11.74 14.61
C ALA A 25 -20.43 10.43 14.71
N LEU A 26 -20.44 9.78 15.89
CA LEU A 26 -19.80 8.47 16.08
C LEU A 26 -20.42 7.39 15.19
N ARG A 27 -21.75 7.35 15.05
CA ARG A 27 -22.43 6.42 14.13
C ARG A 27 -22.05 6.64 12.67
N LEU A 28 -21.90 7.90 12.25
CA LEU A 28 -21.51 8.22 10.89
C LEU A 28 -20.06 7.80 10.59
N VAL A 29 -19.16 8.02 11.54
CA VAL A 29 -17.75 7.58 11.44
C VAL A 29 -17.67 6.06 11.41
N LEU A 30 -18.37 5.36 12.31
CA LEU A 30 -18.44 3.90 12.32
C LEU A 30 -18.98 3.34 11.01
N SER A 31 -20.05 3.92 10.46
CA SER A 31 -20.62 3.49 9.18
C SER A 31 -19.65 3.65 8.01
N ARG A 32 -18.88 4.75 7.96
CA ARG A 32 -17.84 4.92 6.93
C ARG A 32 -16.68 3.94 7.12
N LEU A 33 -16.34 3.62 8.38
CA LEU A 33 -15.32 2.63 8.68
C LEU A 33 -15.77 1.22 8.28
N GLU A 34 -17.02 0.86 8.53
CA GLU A 34 -17.61 -0.42 8.09
C GLU A 34 -17.59 -0.54 6.56
N LEU A 35 -17.97 0.52 5.84
CA LEU A 35 -17.86 0.55 4.37
C LEU A 35 -16.40 0.45 3.91
N ALA A 36 -15.49 1.23 4.51
CA ALA A 36 -14.08 1.20 4.15
C ALA A 36 -13.47 -0.18 4.41
N VAL A 37 -13.81 -0.84 5.52
CA VAL A 37 -13.34 -2.20 5.87
C VAL A 37 -13.92 -3.24 4.93
N ALA A 38 -15.19 -3.11 4.53
CA ALA A 38 -15.82 -3.99 3.56
C ALA A 38 -15.17 -3.87 2.17
N GLU A 39 -14.98 -2.64 1.68
CA GLU A 39 -14.27 -2.38 0.42
C GLU A 39 -12.80 -2.84 0.49
N LEU A 40 -12.12 -2.62 1.63
CA LEU A 40 -10.75 -3.11 1.83
C LEU A 40 -10.67 -4.64 1.80
N SER A 41 -11.68 -5.34 2.31
CA SER A 41 -11.74 -6.81 2.29
C SER A 41 -11.90 -7.36 0.87
N GLU A 42 -12.68 -6.69 0.02
CA GLU A 42 -12.83 -7.07 -1.39
C GLU A 42 -11.56 -6.79 -2.20
N VAL A 43 -10.90 -5.66 -1.93
CA VAL A 43 -9.58 -5.34 -2.49
C VAL A 43 -8.52 -6.31 -1.99
N ARG A 44 -8.58 -6.76 -0.72
CA ARG A 44 -7.62 -7.69 -0.11
C ARG A 44 -7.55 -9.01 -0.89
N ASP A 45 -8.67 -9.61 -1.24
CA ASP A 45 -8.66 -10.91 -1.94
C ASP A 45 -8.05 -10.79 -3.34
N HIS A 46 -8.33 -9.69 -4.05
CA HIS A 46 -7.67 -9.39 -5.32
C HIS A 46 -6.17 -9.12 -5.13
N LEU A 47 -5.79 -8.34 -4.12
CA LEU A 47 -4.38 -8.06 -3.81
C LEU A 47 -3.61 -9.32 -3.41
N VAL A 48 -4.20 -10.21 -2.62
CA VAL A 48 -3.59 -11.50 -2.25
C VAL A 48 -3.40 -12.36 -3.50
N ARG A 49 -4.41 -12.45 -4.37
CA ARG A 49 -4.29 -13.19 -5.63
C ARG A 49 -3.19 -12.60 -6.53
N LEU A 50 -3.14 -11.29 -6.68
CA LEU A 50 -2.09 -10.59 -7.44
C LEU A 50 -0.71 -10.82 -6.81
N ALA A 51 -0.60 -10.74 -5.48
CA ALA A 51 0.65 -10.96 -4.76
C ALA A 51 1.17 -12.39 -4.94
N VAL A 52 0.28 -13.40 -4.89
CA VAL A 52 0.63 -14.80 -5.14
C VAL A 52 1.09 -15.00 -6.58
N LEU A 53 0.36 -14.47 -7.56
CA LEU A 53 0.75 -14.54 -8.97
C LEU A 53 2.08 -13.82 -9.23
N PHE A 54 2.30 -12.67 -8.60
CA PHE A 54 3.54 -11.92 -8.69
C PHE A 54 4.71 -12.68 -8.07
N ALA A 55 4.53 -13.25 -6.88
CA ALA A 55 5.53 -14.09 -6.23
C ALA A 55 5.88 -15.33 -7.09
N LEU A 56 4.87 -16.00 -7.65
CA LEU A 56 5.08 -17.14 -8.54
C LEU A 56 5.80 -16.73 -9.83
N SER A 57 5.48 -15.54 -10.37
CA SER A 57 6.16 -14.99 -11.54
C SER A 57 7.63 -14.65 -11.25
N ILE A 58 7.94 -14.07 -10.09
CA ILE A 58 9.32 -13.84 -9.64
C ILE A 58 10.07 -15.18 -9.52
N LEU A 59 9.44 -16.18 -8.89
CA LEU A 59 10.05 -17.50 -8.73
C LEU A 59 10.34 -18.16 -10.08
N ALA A 60 9.36 -18.15 -10.99
CA ALA A 60 9.53 -18.69 -12.34
C ALA A 60 10.61 -17.94 -13.13
N ALA A 61 10.64 -16.61 -13.04
CA ALA A 61 11.70 -15.79 -13.64
C ALA A 61 13.08 -16.14 -13.07
N TRP A 62 13.18 -16.39 -11.77
CA TRP A 62 14.44 -16.80 -11.14
C TRP A 62 14.94 -18.14 -11.68
N PHE A 63 14.05 -19.14 -11.79
CA PHE A 63 14.39 -20.41 -12.42
C PHE A 63 14.80 -20.25 -13.88
N ALA A 64 14.07 -19.45 -14.66
CA ALA A 64 14.39 -19.19 -16.05
C ALA A 64 15.79 -18.56 -16.21
N ILE A 65 16.13 -17.57 -15.38
CA ILE A 65 17.45 -16.94 -15.37
C ILE A 65 18.53 -17.96 -14.96
N ALA A 66 18.31 -18.73 -13.89
CA ALA A 66 19.28 -19.70 -13.39
C ALA A 66 19.57 -20.80 -14.42
N PHE A 67 18.53 -21.47 -14.94
CA PHE A 67 18.68 -22.50 -15.96
C PHE A 67 19.21 -21.94 -17.27
N GLY A 68 18.73 -20.78 -17.72
CA GLY A 68 19.24 -20.12 -18.92
C GLY A 68 20.73 -19.79 -18.81
N THR A 69 21.18 -19.32 -17.65
CA THR A 69 22.60 -19.07 -17.37
C THR A 69 23.41 -20.36 -17.40
N ALA A 70 22.93 -21.41 -16.73
CA ALA A 70 23.59 -22.72 -16.71
C ALA A 70 23.69 -23.32 -18.13
N THR A 71 22.62 -23.23 -18.92
CA THR A 71 22.59 -23.64 -20.33
C THR A 71 23.62 -22.86 -21.14
N LEU A 72 23.67 -21.53 -21.02
CA LEU A 72 24.68 -20.69 -21.68
C LEU A 72 26.10 -21.10 -21.31
N VAL A 73 26.38 -21.32 -20.02
CA VAL A 73 27.69 -21.80 -19.56
C VAL A 73 28.02 -23.14 -20.19
N PHE A 74 27.10 -24.09 -20.16
CA PHE A 74 27.30 -25.43 -20.73
C PHE A 74 27.60 -25.39 -22.24
N LEU A 75 26.80 -24.63 -23.01
CA LEU A 75 26.95 -24.52 -24.47
C LEU A 75 28.25 -23.81 -24.88
N LEU A 76 28.69 -22.81 -24.12
CA LEU A 76 29.86 -22.01 -24.47
C LEU A 76 31.13 -22.48 -23.75
N TRP A 77 31.04 -23.52 -22.90
CA TRP A 77 32.17 -23.99 -22.10
C TRP A 77 33.35 -24.41 -22.95
N ASP A 78 33.14 -25.19 -24.01
CA ASP A 78 34.24 -25.66 -24.84
C ASP A 78 34.93 -24.53 -25.63
N ALA A 79 34.18 -23.48 -25.99
CA ALA A 79 34.71 -22.34 -26.76
C ALA A 79 35.41 -21.29 -25.87
N LEU A 80 34.87 -21.02 -24.69
CA LEU A 80 35.29 -19.91 -23.83
C LEU A 80 35.90 -20.35 -22.49
N GLY A 81 35.60 -21.58 -22.05
CA GLY A 81 35.98 -22.09 -20.74
C GLY A 81 35.52 -21.16 -19.62
N TRP A 82 36.40 -20.89 -18.67
CA TRP A 82 36.14 -20.01 -17.54
C TRP A 82 35.78 -18.56 -17.93
N LYS A 83 36.12 -18.09 -19.15
CA LYS A 83 35.85 -16.71 -19.58
C LYS A 83 34.35 -16.40 -19.65
N ILE A 84 33.51 -17.41 -19.94
CA ILE A 84 32.05 -17.23 -19.97
C ILE A 84 31.50 -16.80 -18.62
N LEU A 85 32.11 -17.26 -17.52
CA LEU A 85 31.71 -16.90 -16.16
C LEU A 85 31.99 -15.42 -15.88
N LEU A 86 33.15 -14.90 -16.33
CA LEU A 86 33.45 -13.48 -16.22
C LEU A 86 32.52 -12.62 -17.07
N ILE A 87 32.22 -13.05 -18.31
CA ILE A 87 31.29 -12.33 -19.19
C ILE A 87 29.91 -12.24 -18.53
N LEU A 88 29.38 -13.37 -18.04
CA LEU A 88 28.09 -13.40 -17.34
C LEU A 88 28.11 -12.56 -16.06
N ALA A 89 29.20 -12.59 -15.29
CA ALA A 89 29.34 -11.75 -14.10
C ALA A 89 29.25 -10.27 -14.45
N VAL A 90 29.96 -9.81 -15.50
CA VAL A 90 29.89 -8.42 -15.96
C VAL A 90 28.47 -8.07 -16.43
N VAL A 91 27.82 -8.95 -17.19
CA VAL A 91 26.43 -8.74 -17.63
C VAL A 91 25.49 -8.59 -16.43
N PHE A 92 25.57 -9.45 -15.43
CA PHE A 92 24.72 -9.36 -14.24
C PHE A 92 25.02 -8.10 -13.41
N VAL A 93 26.28 -7.68 -13.30
CA VAL A 93 26.64 -6.42 -12.63
C VAL A 93 26.03 -5.22 -13.35
N VAL A 94 26.08 -5.20 -14.69
CA VAL A 94 25.46 -4.13 -15.48
C VAL A 94 23.95 -4.11 -15.28
N ILE A 95 23.28 -5.27 -15.36
CA ILE A 95 21.83 -5.38 -15.12
C ILE A 95 21.48 -4.88 -13.71
N ALA A 96 22.19 -5.33 -12.67
CA ALA A 96 21.97 -4.91 -11.30
C ALA A 96 22.13 -3.39 -11.14
N TYR A 97 23.19 -2.82 -11.72
CA TYR A 97 23.42 -1.38 -11.72
C TYR A 97 22.26 -0.61 -12.37
N LEU A 98 21.78 -1.05 -13.54
CA LEU A 98 20.64 -0.43 -14.22
C LEU A 98 19.35 -0.52 -13.39
N LEU A 99 19.08 -1.67 -12.77
CA LEU A 99 17.91 -1.86 -11.90
C LEU A 99 17.97 -0.94 -10.67
N VAL A 100 19.12 -0.84 -10.00
CA VAL A 100 19.32 0.07 -8.87
C VAL A 100 19.12 1.52 -9.31
N LYS A 101 19.67 1.92 -10.47
CA LYS A 101 19.47 3.26 -11.02
C LYS A 101 18.01 3.55 -11.32
N ALA A 102 17.28 2.61 -11.91
CA ALA A 102 15.86 2.76 -12.19
C ALA A 102 15.03 2.85 -10.90
N ALA A 103 15.33 2.02 -9.90
CA ALA A 103 14.68 2.07 -8.59
C ALA A 103 14.93 3.42 -7.89
N MET A 104 16.18 3.89 -7.88
CA MET A 104 16.55 5.18 -7.29
C MET A 104 15.93 6.37 -8.03
N ALA A 105 15.79 6.28 -9.36
CA ALA A 105 15.08 7.28 -10.14
C ALA A 105 13.61 7.35 -9.71
N LYS A 106 12.94 6.21 -9.57
CA LYS A 106 11.53 6.15 -9.15
C LYS A 106 11.30 6.63 -7.72
N ILE A 107 12.24 6.37 -6.81
CA ILE A 107 12.22 6.91 -5.44
C ILE A 107 12.39 8.43 -5.46
N ARG A 108 13.32 8.95 -6.25
CA ARG A 108 13.59 10.40 -6.38
C ARG A 108 12.46 11.17 -7.06
N ASP A 109 11.70 10.52 -7.94
CA ASP A 109 10.56 11.12 -8.64
C ASP A 109 9.33 11.32 -7.73
N GLY A 110 9.44 10.98 -6.44
CA GLY A 110 8.37 11.20 -5.46
C GLY A 110 7.16 10.28 -5.62
N SER A 111 7.21 9.28 -6.53
CA SER A 111 6.08 8.37 -6.78
C SER A 111 5.77 7.42 -5.62
N LEU A 112 6.61 7.40 -4.58
CA LEU A 112 6.40 6.66 -3.33
C LEU A 112 6.09 7.58 -2.14
N ALA A 113 6.11 8.90 -2.34
CA ALA A 113 5.61 9.83 -1.34
C ALA A 113 4.10 9.61 -1.28
N LEU A 114 3.62 8.95 -0.22
CA LEU A 114 2.20 8.97 0.16
C LEU A 114 1.82 10.43 0.40
N PRO A 115 1.20 11.13 -0.59
CA PRO A 115 1.02 12.58 -0.52
C PRO A 115 0.08 12.93 0.64
N ALA A 116 -0.84 12.02 0.96
CA ALA A 116 -1.79 12.15 2.06
C ALA A 116 -1.09 12.11 3.44
N THR A 117 -0.15 11.18 3.66
CA THR A 117 0.52 11.01 4.97
C THR A 117 1.54 12.12 5.24
N MET A 118 2.25 12.59 4.20
CA MET A 118 3.19 13.71 4.35
C MET A 118 2.47 15.04 4.59
N ALA A 119 1.26 15.21 4.03
CA ALA A 119 0.42 16.39 4.27
C ALA A 119 -0.12 16.41 5.71
N GLU A 120 -0.55 15.25 6.24
CA GLU A 120 -0.96 15.12 7.65
C GLU A 120 0.21 15.34 8.61
N LEU A 121 1.38 14.75 8.36
CA LEU A 121 2.57 14.94 9.19
C LEU A 121 3.06 16.40 9.20
N LYS A 122 2.92 17.11 8.07
CA LYS A 122 3.30 18.53 7.98
C LYS A 122 2.30 19.42 8.71
N ALA A 123 1.00 19.15 8.61
CA ALA A 123 -0.02 19.89 9.34
C ALA A 123 0.15 19.73 10.87
N ASP A 124 0.51 18.53 11.33
CA ASP A 124 0.76 18.26 12.75
C ASP A 124 2.04 18.98 13.25
N ARG A 125 3.07 19.05 12.39
CA ARG A 125 4.32 19.77 12.69
C ARG A 125 4.16 21.29 12.71
N ASP A 126 3.35 21.85 11.83
CA ASP A 126 3.08 23.30 11.80
C ASP A 126 2.11 23.73 12.91
N MET A 127 1.45 22.78 13.61
CA MET A 127 0.67 23.05 14.82
C MET A 127 1.52 23.02 16.11
N LEU A 128 2.73 22.44 16.04
CA LEU A 128 3.67 22.34 17.16
C LEU A 128 4.75 23.44 17.19
N LEU A 129 4.83 24.29 16.17
CA LEU A 129 5.73 25.45 16.07
C LEU A 129 4.94 26.75 15.99
#